data_AF-A0A966V9E7-F1
#
_entry.id   AF-A0A966V9E7-F1
#
_cell.length_a   1.000
_cell.length_b   1.000
_cell.length_c   1.000
_cell.angle_alpha   90.00
_cell.angle_beta   90.00
_cell.angle_gamma   90.00
#
_symmetry.space_group_name_H-M   'P 1'
#
loop_
_entity.id
_entity.type
_entity.pdbx_description
1 polymer ?
#
loop_
_entity_poly.entity_id
_entity_poly.type
_entity_poly.pdbx_seq_one_letter_code
_entity_poly.pdbx_strand_id
1 'polypeptide(L)'
;MAYRPYAPNALDRRALAEKNRNAPDGMRYCNAICADYLPIDRFSSVHTICNQCRNLTGMADRKIRQNQLTAEQFIENPSIVYGEDKDVGTTRVCETCKQEKSFHLFEFGRRVCKSCRHLRASEHNKKKIEGYLRDIEELKSNIPMLENFCQHIPKDCLIIIISHYQIGRKATDPKSTMVFNIVQHFRALLDPGRCPQCGCTVVAPARVCGKCQEGGQEKAYERRQDFIDNLETTFENLRRLDPERDRDLYTKDQLCLLSRRAEIDFRQTIHKNDLFDLFNAFLQRRDQERERKAAEDELERKRNETPQFPELVVEQFRIQARASDGYINATQLCQVGGKRFNDWYRLENTKALCEALSSDAGISATKIIESTKGGNSQLQGSWIHPDLAVQLAQWISPAFGIRVSRWVREILTTGHTSLDPKSNEELILLQIELQREQEQRKRIETNHKHLLQKREYHKFQKGPCFYIIRASDDALKIGFDGVDINERFRTYRTSIPEMKVLYMIYSPRAQLIEENMLARYAEFRVETNHEFLKEISLLELTGTVDTLVNFLRLPSQPVPAEEIRQYNEG
;
A
#
# COMPACT_ATOMS: atom_id res chain seq x y z
N MET A 1 49.91 -30.65 29.84
CA MET A 1 48.51 -30.53 30.27
C MET A 1 48.43 -29.42 31.32
N ALA A 2 48.21 -28.17 30.89
CA ALA A 2 48.33 -26.99 31.76
C ALA A 2 47.14 -26.76 32.73
N TYR A 3 46.08 -27.57 32.64
CA TYR A 3 44.85 -27.34 33.42
C TYR A 3 44.75 -28.15 34.72
N ARG A 4 45.58 -29.20 34.88
CA ARG A 4 45.50 -30.12 36.02
C ARG A 4 45.69 -29.46 37.39
N PRO A 5 46.58 -28.47 37.57
CA PRO A 5 46.69 -27.75 38.83
C PRO A 5 45.39 -27.03 39.26
N TYR A 6 44.48 -26.78 38.32
CA TYR A 6 43.23 -26.04 38.52
C TYR A 6 41.98 -26.93 38.51
N ALA A 7 42.15 -28.25 38.43
CA ALA A 7 41.07 -29.21 38.34
C ALA A 7 41.33 -30.36 39.33
N PRO A 8 41.04 -30.16 40.62
CA PRO A 8 41.36 -31.14 41.67
C PRO A 8 40.65 -32.49 41.46
N ASN A 9 39.49 -32.48 40.81
CA ASN A 9 38.70 -33.68 40.47
C ASN A 9 38.98 -34.24 39.07
N ALA A 10 40.10 -33.87 38.44
CA ALA A 10 40.43 -34.34 37.10
C ALA A 10 40.72 -35.86 37.11
N LEU A 11 39.96 -36.59 36.32
CA LEU A 11 40.14 -38.03 36.14
C LEU A 11 41.46 -38.34 35.45
N ASP A 12 42.01 -39.52 35.76
CA ASP A 12 43.14 -40.04 35.01
C ASP A 12 42.73 -40.44 33.57
N ARG A 13 43.71 -40.82 32.75
CA ARG A 13 43.46 -41.14 31.34
C ARG A 13 42.55 -42.36 31.16
N ARG A 14 42.61 -43.33 32.07
CA ARG A 14 41.84 -44.59 31.99
C ARG A 14 40.40 -44.36 32.43
N ALA A 15 40.20 -43.71 33.57
CA ALA A 15 38.90 -43.33 34.10
C ALA A 15 38.15 -42.36 33.17
N LEU A 16 38.85 -41.39 32.56
CA LEU A 16 38.23 -40.48 31.58
C LEU A 16 37.79 -41.21 30.30
N ALA A 17 38.58 -42.18 29.83
CA ALA A 17 38.23 -42.99 28.67
C ALA A 17 37.01 -43.88 28.96
N GLU A 18 36.93 -44.44 30.16
CA GLU A 18 35.77 -45.21 30.62
C GLU A 18 34.51 -44.34 30.76
N LYS A 19 34.62 -43.16 31.37
CA LYS A 19 33.51 -42.23 31.53
C LYS A 19 32.97 -41.70 30.18
N ASN A 20 33.85 -41.54 29.20
CA ASN A 20 33.46 -41.16 27.83
C ASN A 20 32.91 -42.33 27.01
N ARG A 21 33.32 -43.58 27.28
CA ARG A 21 32.70 -44.76 26.66
C ARG A 21 31.26 -44.96 27.11
N ASN A 22 30.97 -44.59 28.36
CA ASN A 22 29.63 -44.66 28.94
C ASN A 22 28.87 -43.32 28.83
N ALA A 23 29.28 -42.41 27.93
CA ALA A 23 28.63 -41.13 27.74
C ALA A 23 27.33 -41.26 26.94
N PRO A 24 26.32 -40.40 27.19
CA PRO A 24 25.16 -40.27 26.30
C PRO A 24 25.56 -39.92 24.86
N ASP A 25 24.74 -40.34 23.88
CA ASP A 25 24.99 -40.07 22.46
C ASP A 25 25.20 -38.57 22.18
N GLY A 26 26.27 -38.25 21.45
CA GLY A 26 26.61 -36.86 21.11
C GLY A 26 27.25 -36.05 22.24
N MET A 27 27.51 -36.66 23.41
CA MET A 27 28.11 -35.99 24.56
C MET A 27 29.50 -36.52 24.91
N ARG A 28 30.31 -35.67 25.54
CA ARG A 28 31.65 -35.98 26.03
C ARG A 28 31.87 -35.30 27.37
N TYR A 29 32.51 -36.00 28.30
CA TYR A 29 32.80 -35.48 29.62
C TYR A 29 34.00 -34.52 29.61
N CYS A 30 33.82 -33.32 30.18
CA CYS A 30 34.87 -32.32 30.32
C CYS A 30 35.70 -32.57 31.59
N ASN A 31 36.97 -32.94 31.42
CA ASN A 31 37.85 -33.31 32.54
C ASN A 31 38.49 -32.12 33.29
N ALA A 32 37.91 -30.92 33.21
CA ALA A 32 38.42 -29.71 33.84
C ALA A 32 37.39 -29.16 34.86
N ILE A 33 37.40 -27.86 35.11
CA ILE A 33 36.53 -27.14 36.08
C ILE A 33 35.05 -27.51 35.92
N CYS A 34 34.61 -27.67 34.67
CA CYS A 34 33.24 -27.94 34.30
C CYS A 34 32.75 -29.31 34.83
N ALA A 35 33.63 -30.32 34.88
CA ALA A 35 33.40 -31.67 35.41
C ALA A 35 32.03 -32.31 35.04
N ASP A 36 31.57 -32.11 33.81
CA ASP A 36 30.24 -32.54 33.36
C ASP A 36 30.23 -33.02 31.89
N TYR A 37 29.17 -33.72 31.49
CA TYR A 37 28.89 -34.12 30.10
C TYR A 37 28.44 -32.90 29.29
N LEU A 38 29.17 -32.62 28.21
CA LEU A 38 28.89 -31.51 27.31
C LEU A 38 28.77 -32.02 25.86
N PRO A 39 28.00 -31.33 25.01
CA PRO A 39 27.95 -31.63 23.58
C PRO A 39 29.34 -31.63 22.92
N ILE A 40 29.57 -32.56 21.98
CA ILE A 40 30.88 -32.77 21.32
C ILE A 40 31.38 -31.52 20.58
N ASP A 41 30.49 -30.67 20.06
CA ASP A 41 30.80 -29.42 19.37
C ASP A 41 31.51 -28.38 20.26
N ARG A 42 31.36 -28.49 21.59
CA ARG A 42 32.06 -27.65 22.56
C ARG A 42 33.51 -28.08 22.79
N PHE A 43 33.98 -29.13 22.12
CA PHE A 43 35.35 -29.63 22.21
C PHE A 43 36.10 -29.42 20.90
N SER A 44 37.40 -29.19 21.02
CA SER A 44 38.32 -29.37 19.89
C SER A 44 38.69 -30.85 19.76
N SER A 45 38.93 -31.31 18.54
CA SER A 45 39.39 -32.67 18.24
C SER A 45 40.66 -33.07 19.02
N VAL A 46 41.48 -32.09 19.41
CA VAL A 46 42.79 -32.30 20.03
C VAL A 46 42.74 -32.35 21.56
N HIS A 47 41.70 -31.79 22.20
CA HIS A 47 41.70 -31.57 23.65
C HIS A 47 40.66 -32.43 24.38
N THR A 48 40.98 -32.77 25.63
CA THR A 48 40.12 -33.57 26.52
C THR A 48 39.20 -32.71 27.39
N ILE A 49 39.19 -31.40 27.18
CA ILE A 49 38.42 -30.40 27.95
C ILE A 49 37.69 -29.49 26.96
N CYS A 50 36.55 -28.95 27.36
CA CYS A 50 35.77 -28.07 26.48
C CYS A 50 36.49 -26.73 26.24
N ASN A 51 36.10 -26.04 25.17
CA ASN A 51 36.72 -24.78 24.74
C ASN A 51 36.65 -23.69 25.83
N GLN A 52 35.55 -23.64 26.59
CA GLN A 52 35.35 -22.68 27.68
C GLN A 52 36.33 -22.94 28.84
N CYS A 53 36.38 -24.18 29.33
CA CYS A 53 37.31 -24.58 30.39
C CYS A 53 38.79 -24.41 29.94
N ARG A 54 39.11 -24.61 28.66
CA ARG A 54 40.43 -24.31 28.09
C ARG A 54 40.78 -22.82 28.14
N ASN A 55 39.83 -21.96 27.79
CA ASN A 55 40.06 -20.51 27.82
C ASN A 55 40.22 -19.99 29.26
N LEU A 56 39.37 -20.45 30.18
CA LEU A 56 39.40 -20.09 31.60
C LEU A 56 40.76 -20.43 32.24
N THR A 57 41.17 -21.69 32.10
CA THR A 57 42.45 -22.17 32.64
C THR A 57 43.65 -21.47 32.01
N GLY A 58 43.60 -21.16 30.70
CA GLY A 58 44.65 -20.37 30.03
C GLY A 58 44.69 -18.89 30.41
N MET A 59 43.59 -18.31 30.88
CA MET A 59 43.57 -16.96 31.45
C MET A 59 44.07 -16.95 32.90
N ALA A 60 43.66 -17.93 33.72
CA ALA A 60 44.16 -18.13 35.07
C ALA A 60 45.69 -18.31 35.08
N ASP A 61 46.22 -19.19 34.23
CA ASP A 61 47.66 -19.47 34.15
C ASP A 61 48.48 -18.21 33.82
N ARG A 62 47.94 -17.31 32.99
CA ARG A 62 48.57 -16.02 32.70
C ARG A 62 48.54 -15.07 33.89
N LYS A 63 47.40 -14.95 34.59
CA LYS A 63 47.27 -14.07 35.76
C LYS A 63 48.12 -14.55 36.95
N ILE A 64 48.23 -15.86 37.14
CA ILE A 64 49.07 -16.47 38.17
C ILE A 64 50.56 -16.19 37.89
N ARG A 65 51.02 -16.36 36.63
CA ARG A 65 52.39 -15.99 36.24
C ARG A 65 52.71 -14.51 36.41
N GLN A 66 51.69 -13.65 36.42
CA GLN A 66 51.81 -12.20 36.63
C GLN A 66 51.62 -11.81 38.12
N ASN A 67 51.55 -12.79 39.04
CA ASN A 67 51.29 -12.59 40.48
C ASN A 67 49.99 -11.80 40.77
N GLN A 68 48.99 -11.88 39.88
CA GLN A 68 47.71 -11.18 40.04
C GLN A 68 46.62 -12.03 40.71
N LEU A 69 46.85 -13.34 40.84
CA LEU A 69 45.91 -14.33 41.34
C LEU A 69 46.70 -15.54 41.85
N THR A 70 46.29 -16.19 42.93
CA THR A 70 46.87 -17.49 43.33
C THR A 70 46.08 -18.66 42.72
N ALA A 71 46.73 -19.83 42.60
CA ALA A 71 46.04 -21.02 42.10
C ALA A 71 44.86 -21.43 43.00
N GLU A 72 44.99 -21.24 44.33
CA GLU A 72 43.93 -21.52 45.30
C GLU A 72 42.71 -20.60 45.11
N GLN A 73 42.94 -19.29 44.94
CA GLN A 73 41.86 -18.31 44.67
C GLN A 73 41.09 -18.63 43.38
N PHE A 74 41.77 -19.16 42.36
CA PHE A 74 41.12 -19.59 41.12
C PHE A 74 40.30 -20.88 41.29
N ILE A 75 40.77 -21.82 42.11
CA ILE A 75 40.07 -23.08 42.38
C ILE A 75 38.79 -22.82 43.17
N GLU A 76 38.82 -21.92 44.15
CA GLU A 76 37.65 -21.53 44.95
C GLU A 76 36.62 -20.75 44.13
N ASN A 77 37.06 -19.83 43.27
CA ASN A 77 36.17 -19.06 42.40
C ASN A 77 36.76 -18.89 40.99
N PRO A 78 36.41 -19.78 40.04
CA PRO A 78 36.92 -19.70 38.67
C PRO A 78 36.56 -18.39 37.94
N SER A 79 35.53 -17.68 38.37
CA SER A 79 35.11 -16.41 37.77
C SER A 79 36.00 -15.23 38.16
N ILE A 80 36.85 -15.35 39.18
CA ILE A 80 37.80 -14.31 39.61
C ILE A 80 38.79 -13.91 38.50
N VAL A 81 38.98 -14.78 37.50
CA VAL A 81 39.80 -14.49 36.32
C VAL A 81 39.23 -13.36 35.48
N TYR A 82 37.92 -13.10 35.55
CA TYR A 82 37.30 -11.96 34.92
C TYR A 82 37.46 -10.66 35.74
N GLY A 83 37.98 -10.78 36.97
CA GLY A 83 38.10 -9.72 37.97
C GLY A 83 36.81 -9.59 38.78
N GLU A 84 36.91 -9.30 40.08
CA GLU A 84 35.87 -8.51 40.73
C GLU A 84 35.70 -7.23 39.92
N ASP A 85 34.47 -6.78 39.71
CA ASP A 85 34.14 -5.57 38.96
C ASP A 85 35.05 -4.40 39.34
N LYS A 86 36.12 -4.21 38.56
CA LYS A 86 36.86 -2.95 38.49
C LYS A 86 36.34 -2.18 37.30
N ASP A 87 35.08 -1.82 37.41
CA ASP A 87 34.51 -0.70 36.69
C ASP A 87 35.03 0.59 37.36
N VAL A 88 36.27 0.99 37.06
CA VAL A 88 36.73 2.37 37.24
C VAL A 88 37.74 2.73 36.13
N GLY A 89 37.23 3.25 35.02
CA GLY A 89 37.80 4.47 34.41
C GLY A 89 39.18 4.44 33.76
N THR A 90 39.79 3.30 33.41
CA THR A 90 41.05 3.32 32.63
C THR A 90 40.78 3.39 31.12
N THR A 91 40.85 4.61 30.61
CA THR A 91 40.79 4.97 29.20
C THR A 91 42.19 4.92 28.56
N ARG A 92 42.25 4.69 27.25
CA ARG A 92 43.48 4.68 26.47
C ARG A 92 43.28 5.36 25.12
N VAL A 93 44.25 6.15 24.69
CA VAL A 93 44.21 6.83 23.39
C VAL A 93 44.53 5.84 22.26
N CYS A 94 43.71 5.82 21.22
CA CYS A 94 43.96 5.05 20.00
C CYS A 94 44.99 5.75 19.10
N GLU A 95 46.02 5.04 18.63
CA GLU A 95 47.02 5.63 17.73
C GLU A 95 46.47 6.13 16.39
N THR A 96 45.35 5.55 15.91
CA THR A 96 44.76 5.88 14.61
C THR A 96 43.75 7.03 14.70
N CYS A 97 42.71 6.90 15.54
CA CYS A 97 41.68 7.95 15.66
C CYS A 97 42.00 9.00 16.72
N LYS A 98 43.09 8.86 17.48
CA LYS A 98 43.51 9.77 18.55
C LYS A 98 42.47 10.02 19.66
N GLN A 99 41.41 9.22 19.68
CA GLN A 99 40.35 9.28 20.69
C GLN A 99 40.72 8.45 21.91
N GLU A 100 40.39 8.98 23.09
CA GLU A 100 40.42 8.26 24.35
C GLU A 100 39.26 7.26 24.41
N LYS A 101 39.57 5.99 24.64
CA LYS A 101 38.59 4.90 24.58
C LYS A 101 38.81 3.93 25.73
N SER A 102 37.73 3.35 26.24
CA SER A 102 37.82 2.29 27.26
C SER A 102 38.75 1.16 26.80
N PHE A 103 39.53 0.61 27.73
CA PHE A 103 40.49 -0.45 27.46
C PHE A 103 39.85 -1.68 26.77
N HIS A 104 38.57 -1.96 27.02
CA HIS A 104 37.80 -3.04 26.37
C HIS A 104 37.70 -2.89 24.84
N LEU A 105 37.79 -1.67 24.32
CA LEU A 105 37.79 -1.37 22.88
C LEU A 105 39.15 -1.64 22.20
N PHE A 106 40.11 -2.15 22.95
CA PHE A 106 41.41 -2.59 22.45
C PHE A 106 41.59 -4.09 22.70
N GLU A 107 42.39 -4.73 21.85
CA GLU A 107 42.91 -6.05 22.17
C GLU A 107 44.20 -5.91 22.98
N PHE A 108 44.47 -6.93 23.81
CA PHE A 108 45.65 -6.96 24.65
C PHE A 108 46.95 -6.71 23.85
N GLY A 109 47.77 -5.76 24.31
CA GLY A 109 49.05 -5.38 23.68
C GLY A 109 48.96 -4.53 22.41
N ARG A 110 47.76 -4.31 21.83
CA ARG A 110 47.59 -3.53 20.59
C ARG A 110 47.30 -2.08 20.91
N ARG A 111 47.94 -1.11 20.23
CA ARG A 111 47.77 0.35 20.42
C ARG A 111 46.63 1.00 19.59
N VAL A 112 46.06 0.25 18.64
CA VAL A 112 44.96 0.66 17.77
C VAL A 112 43.64 0.00 18.20
N CYS A 113 42.56 0.78 18.29
CA CYS A 113 41.24 0.28 18.71
C CYS A 113 40.65 -0.69 17.68
N LYS A 114 39.76 -1.59 18.15
CA LYS A 114 39.10 -2.60 17.30
C LYS A 114 38.41 -1.97 16.09
N SER A 115 37.70 -0.85 16.29
CA SER A 115 37.00 -0.12 15.22
C SER A 115 37.95 0.40 14.13
N CYS A 116 39.06 1.05 14.51
CA CYS A 116 40.04 1.55 13.54
C CYS A 116 40.74 0.43 12.76
N ARG A 117 40.92 -0.73 13.39
CA ARG A 117 41.49 -1.89 12.70
C ARG A 117 40.51 -2.48 11.70
N HIS A 118 39.23 -2.57 12.08
CA HIS A 118 38.17 -3.01 11.18
C HIS A 118 38.05 -2.08 9.97
N LEU A 119 38.11 -0.76 10.19
CA LEU A 119 38.12 0.23 9.12
C LEU A 119 39.33 0.05 8.19
N ARG A 120 40.55 -0.10 8.71
CA ARG A 120 41.75 -0.35 7.88
C ARG A 120 41.66 -1.63 7.06
N ALA A 121 41.15 -2.72 7.65
CA ALA A 121 40.94 -3.97 6.92
C ALA A 121 39.88 -3.82 5.82
N SER A 122 38.80 -3.08 6.11
CA SER A 122 37.77 -2.75 5.14
C SER A 122 38.30 -1.87 4.00
N GLU A 123 39.11 -0.86 4.30
CA GLU A 123 39.75 0.02 3.30
C GLU A 123 40.72 -0.75 2.40
N HIS A 124 41.54 -1.64 2.96
CA HIS A 124 42.46 -2.47 2.18
C HIS A 124 41.70 -3.41 1.24
N ASN A 125 40.63 -4.04 1.73
CA ASN A 125 39.77 -4.89 0.90
C ASN A 125 39.07 -4.08 -0.19
N LYS A 126 38.60 -2.86 0.12
CA LYS A 126 38.00 -1.95 -0.85
C LYS A 126 38.98 -1.59 -1.98
N LYS A 127 40.21 -1.18 -1.65
CA LYS A 127 41.27 -0.89 -2.63
C LYS A 127 41.60 -2.10 -3.52
N LYS A 128 41.61 -3.29 -2.95
CA LYS A 128 41.86 -4.53 -3.71
C LYS A 128 40.74 -4.80 -4.73
N ILE A 129 39.48 -4.58 -4.36
CA ILE A 129 38.33 -4.70 -5.27
C ILE A 129 38.37 -3.61 -6.35
N GLU A 130 38.68 -2.36 -5.98
CA GLU A 130 38.83 -1.26 -6.94
C GLU A 130 39.92 -1.54 -7.99
N GLY A 131 41.01 -2.20 -7.60
CA GLY A 131 42.03 -2.68 -8.53
C GLY A 131 41.47 -3.68 -9.55
N TYR A 132 40.79 -4.73 -9.08
CA TYR A 132 40.19 -5.73 -9.97
C TYR A 132 39.14 -5.15 -10.92
N LEU A 133 38.34 -4.18 -10.48
CA LEU A 133 37.37 -3.51 -11.34
C LEU A 133 38.03 -2.72 -12.46
N ARG A 134 39.15 -2.05 -12.16
CA ARG A 134 39.93 -1.32 -13.16
C ARG A 134 40.50 -2.25 -14.23
N ASP A 135 41.12 -3.35 -13.79
CA ASP A 135 41.70 -4.34 -14.70
C ASP A 135 40.63 -5.02 -15.59
N ILE A 136 39.44 -5.27 -15.04
CA ILE A 136 38.29 -5.79 -15.81
C ILE A 136 37.83 -4.78 -16.86
N GLU A 137 37.78 -3.50 -16.50
CA GLU A 137 37.37 -2.43 -17.42
C GLU A 137 38.35 -2.26 -18.59
N GLU A 138 39.65 -2.45 -18.35
CA GLU A 138 40.69 -2.45 -19.40
C GLU A 138 40.59 -3.70 -20.30
N LEU A 139 40.28 -4.87 -19.72
CA LEU A 139 40.20 -6.14 -20.44
C LEU A 139 38.84 -6.44 -21.08
N LYS A 140 37.81 -5.62 -20.82
CA LYS A 140 36.42 -5.91 -21.24
C LYS A 140 36.24 -6.15 -22.74
N SER A 141 37.08 -5.54 -23.57
CA SER A 141 37.05 -5.68 -25.04
C SER A 141 37.80 -6.92 -25.55
N ASN A 142 38.64 -7.55 -24.73
CA ASN A 142 39.41 -8.75 -25.06
C ASN A 142 38.95 -9.92 -24.20
N ILE A 143 37.89 -10.59 -24.67
CA ILE A 143 37.21 -11.64 -23.91
C ILE A 143 38.13 -12.81 -23.48
N PRO A 144 39.02 -13.35 -24.34
CA PRO A 144 39.94 -14.40 -23.91
C PRO A 144 40.86 -13.99 -22.75
N MET A 145 41.36 -12.74 -22.77
CA MET A 145 42.20 -12.23 -21.69
C MET A 145 41.40 -11.94 -20.42
N LEU A 146 40.17 -11.42 -20.56
CA LEU A 146 39.25 -11.21 -19.44
C LEU A 146 38.90 -12.53 -18.74
N GLU A 147 38.59 -13.58 -19.51
CA GLU A 147 38.27 -14.90 -18.97
C GLU A 147 39.44 -15.46 -18.15
N ASN A 148 40.64 -15.41 -18.71
CA ASN A 148 41.86 -15.84 -18.02
C ASN A 148 42.10 -15.02 -16.74
N PHE A 149 41.92 -13.70 -16.80
CA PHE A 149 42.08 -12.83 -15.63
C PHE A 149 41.08 -13.18 -14.51
N CYS A 150 39.80 -13.31 -14.84
CA CYS A 150 38.75 -13.65 -13.88
C CYS A 150 38.96 -15.03 -13.23
N GLN A 151 39.56 -16.00 -13.93
CA GLN A 151 39.90 -17.31 -13.35
C GLN A 151 40.90 -17.21 -12.18
N HIS A 152 41.73 -16.17 -12.14
CA HIS A 152 42.75 -15.98 -11.09
C HIS A 152 42.22 -15.17 -9.89
N ILE A 153 41.06 -14.53 -10.00
CA ILE A 153 40.45 -13.76 -8.89
C ILE A 153 39.88 -14.71 -7.82
N PRO A 154 40.05 -14.46 -6.51
CA PRO A 154 39.44 -15.26 -5.45
C PRO A 154 37.90 -15.26 -5.50
N LYS A 155 37.25 -16.36 -5.09
CA LYS A 155 35.78 -16.52 -5.15
C LYS A 155 35.02 -15.39 -4.43
N ASP A 156 35.46 -14.99 -3.24
CA ASP A 156 34.80 -13.95 -2.46
C ASP A 156 34.88 -12.57 -3.14
N CYS A 157 35.97 -12.30 -3.87
CA CYS A 157 36.12 -11.09 -4.65
C CYS A 157 35.24 -11.13 -5.91
N LEU A 158 35.14 -12.29 -6.58
CA LEU A 158 34.24 -12.48 -7.72
C LEU A 158 32.77 -12.24 -7.34
N ILE A 159 32.34 -12.62 -6.13
CA ILE A 159 30.99 -12.34 -5.64
C ILE A 159 30.72 -10.83 -5.59
N ILE A 160 31.69 -10.05 -5.09
CA ILE A 160 31.57 -8.58 -4.99
C ILE A 160 31.58 -7.96 -6.39
N ILE A 161 32.44 -8.43 -7.29
CA ILE A 161 32.53 -7.97 -8.68
C ILE A 161 31.23 -8.29 -9.44
N ILE A 162 30.69 -9.49 -9.30
CA ILE A 162 29.40 -9.89 -9.87
C ILE A 162 28.29 -8.98 -9.37
N SER A 163 28.29 -8.65 -8.08
CA SER A 163 27.33 -7.71 -7.50
C SER A 163 27.50 -6.29 -8.04
N HIS A 164 28.74 -5.85 -8.29
CA HIS A 164 29.05 -4.53 -8.84
C HIS A 164 28.50 -4.36 -10.26
N TYR A 165 28.72 -5.35 -11.13
CA TYR A 165 28.20 -5.37 -12.50
C TYR A 165 26.75 -5.92 -12.60
N GLN A 166 26.10 -6.16 -11.46
CA GLN A 166 24.72 -6.66 -11.37
C GLN A 166 24.46 -7.95 -12.18
N ILE A 167 25.45 -8.84 -12.19
CA ILE A 167 25.38 -10.11 -12.92
C ILE A 167 24.65 -11.14 -12.05
N GLY A 168 23.75 -11.92 -12.67
CA GLY A 168 23.00 -12.97 -11.96
C GLY A 168 23.93 -14.08 -11.45
N ARG A 169 23.77 -14.48 -10.18
CA ARG A 169 24.40 -15.69 -9.62
C ARG A 169 23.47 -16.39 -8.63
N LYS A 170 23.58 -17.71 -8.52
CA LYS A 170 23.01 -18.50 -7.43
C LYS A 170 24.03 -18.62 -6.29
N ALA A 171 23.55 -18.85 -5.06
CA ALA A 171 24.43 -19.02 -3.89
C ALA A 171 25.34 -20.25 -4.02
N THR A 172 24.86 -21.28 -4.72
CA THR A 172 25.56 -22.55 -4.96
C THR A 172 26.52 -22.53 -6.14
N ASP A 173 26.64 -21.42 -6.88
CA ASP A 173 27.44 -21.40 -8.10
C ASP A 173 28.93 -21.69 -7.81
N PRO A 174 29.57 -22.58 -8.62
CA PRO A 174 31.00 -22.77 -8.56
C PRO A 174 31.72 -21.59 -9.21
N LYS A 175 33.02 -21.46 -8.92
CA LYS A 175 33.86 -20.35 -9.44
C LYS A 175 33.85 -20.30 -10.97
N SER A 176 33.86 -21.45 -11.64
CA SER A 176 33.80 -21.54 -13.11
C SER A 176 32.51 -20.92 -13.68
N THR A 177 31.35 -21.19 -13.08
CA THR A 177 30.07 -20.59 -13.46
C THR A 177 30.06 -19.08 -13.21
N MET A 178 30.64 -18.62 -12.10
CA MET A 178 30.79 -17.19 -11.81
C MET A 178 31.62 -16.48 -12.89
N VAL A 179 32.76 -17.05 -13.28
CA VAL A 179 33.61 -16.51 -14.36
C VAL A 179 32.87 -16.54 -15.69
N PHE A 180 32.18 -17.63 -16.01
CA PHE A 180 31.37 -17.75 -17.22
C PHE A 180 30.32 -16.64 -17.30
N ASN A 181 29.58 -16.38 -16.22
CA ASN A 181 28.55 -15.34 -16.20
C ASN A 181 29.14 -13.94 -16.42
N ILE A 182 30.32 -13.65 -15.86
CA ILE A 182 31.06 -12.40 -16.11
C ILE A 182 31.42 -12.28 -17.59
N VAL A 183 32.00 -13.32 -18.18
CA VAL A 183 32.41 -13.33 -19.58
C VAL A 183 31.20 -13.15 -20.51
N GLN A 184 30.08 -13.82 -20.23
CA GLN A 184 28.86 -13.70 -21.04
C GLN A 184 28.23 -12.31 -20.95
N HIS A 185 28.29 -11.66 -19.78
CA HIS A 185 27.83 -10.28 -19.62
C HIS A 185 28.58 -9.33 -20.56
N PHE A 186 29.92 -9.37 -20.58
CA PHE A 186 30.71 -8.50 -21.44
C PHE A 186 30.63 -8.89 -22.93
N ARG A 187 30.48 -10.18 -23.26
CA ARG A 187 30.19 -10.61 -24.65
C ARG A 187 28.89 -10.01 -25.17
N ALA A 188 27.83 -10.00 -24.35
CA ALA A 188 26.54 -9.42 -24.73
C ALA A 188 26.60 -7.90 -24.92
N LEU A 189 27.46 -7.20 -24.18
CA LEU A 189 27.69 -5.76 -24.36
C LEU A 189 28.43 -5.43 -25.66
N LEU A 190 29.29 -6.32 -26.15
CA LEU A 190 30.07 -6.10 -27.36
C LEU A 190 29.31 -6.46 -28.65
N ASP A 191 28.32 -7.36 -28.60
CA ASP A 191 27.51 -7.76 -29.75
C ASP A 191 26.02 -7.93 -29.36
N PRO A 192 25.25 -6.84 -29.27
CA PRO A 192 23.84 -6.86 -28.83
C PRO A 192 22.91 -7.59 -29.81
N GLY A 193 23.39 -7.97 -31.01
CA GLY A 193 22.62 -8.68 -32.02
C GLY A 193 22.67 -10.20 -31.92
N ARG A 194 23.46 -10.79 -31.01
CA ARG A 194 23.63 -12.25 -30.89
C ARG A 194 23.07 -12.82 -29.59
N CYS A 195 22.37 -13.95 -29.69
CA CYS A 195 21.86 -14.70 -28.55
C CYS A 195 23.03 -15.19 -27.64
N PRO A 196 23.04 -14.89 -26.33
CA PRO A 196 24.14 -15.27 -25.42
C PRO A 196 24.33 -16.77 -25.23
N GLN A 197 23.29 -17.57 -25.51
CA GLN A 197 23.29 -19.01 -25.25
C GLN A 197 23.69 -19.83 -26.48
N CYS A 198 23.31 -19.38 -27.69
CA CYS A 198 23.55 -20.15 -28.93
C CYS A 198 24.26 -19.36 -30.05
N GLY A 199 24.55 -18.07 -29.86
CA GLY A 199 25.32 -17.23 -30.78
C GLY A 199 24.61 -16.82 -32.08
N CYS A 200 23.32 -17.13 -32.24
CA CYS A 200 22.54 -16.78 -33.43
C CYS A 200 22.11 -15.31 -33.43
N THR A 201 22.02 -14.70 -34.61
CA THR A 201 21.56 -13.31 -34.79
C THR A 201 20.06 -13.19 -34.49
N VAL A 202 19.69 -12.27 -33.61
CA VAL A 202 18.29 -11.96 -33.27
C VAL A 202 17.79 -10.84 -34.18
N VAL A 203 16.64 -11.04 -34.85
CA VAL A 203 16.06 -10.06 -35.80
C VAL A 203 14.93 -9.28 -35.10
N ALA A 204 14.99 -7.95 -35.12
CA ALA A 204 13.94 -7.08 -34.59
C ALA A 204 12.62 -7.24 -35.38
N PRO A 205 11.43 -7.17 -34.74
CA PRO A 205 11.13 -6.79 -33.35
C PRO A 205 11.03 -7.99 -32.38
N ALA A 206 11.43 -9.19 -32.80
CA ALA A 206 11.27 -10.39 -31.97
C ALA A 206 12.26 -10.38 -30.80
N ARG A 207 11.74 -10.18 -29.58
CA ARG A 207 12.50 -10.24 -28.30
C ARG A 207 12.83 -11.67 -27.86
N VAL A 208 12.66 -12.66 -28.73
CA VAL A 208 12.85 -14.08 -28.40
C VAL A 208 13.71 -14.74 -29.47
N CYS A 209 14.78 -15.42 -29.04
CA CYS A 209 15.56 -16.27 -29.92
C CYS A 209 14.67 -17.43 -30.40
N GLY A 210 14.43 -17.51 -31.71
CA GLY A 210 13.57 -18.54 -32.31
C GLY A 210 13.99 -19.98 -32.02
N LYS A 211 15.23 -20.21 -31.57
CA LYS A 211 15.72 -21.52 -31.13
C LYS A 211 15.55 -21.81 -29.63
N CYS A 212 15.57 -20.80 -28.77
CA CYS A 212 15.72 -20.99 -27.32
C CYS A 212 14.46 -20.71 -26.51
N GLN A 213 13.41 -20.11 -27.09
CA GLN A 213 12.05 -19.92 -26.52
C GLN A 213 11.95 -19.47 -25.04
N GLU A 214 13.00 -18.94 -24.42
CA GLU A 214 12.92 -18.23 -23.14
C GLU A 214 13.01 -16.73 -23.39
N GLY A 215 11.86 -16.06 -23.31
CA GLY A 215 11.81 -14.60 -23.24
C GLY A 215 12.42 -14.16 -21.92
N GLY A 216 13.60 -13.55 -21.98
CA GLY A 216 14.23 -12.97 -20.80
C GLY A 216 13.33 -11.89 -20.21
N GLN A 217 12.96 -12.05 -18.94
CA GLN A 217 12.41 -10.95 -18.15
C GLN A 217 13.38 -9.76 -18.23
N GLU A 218 12.84 -8.57 -18.53
CA GLU A 218 13.62 -7.34 -18.64
C GLU A 218 14.50 -7.15 -17.39
N LYS A 219 15.81 -7.09 -17.60
CA LYS A 219 16.77 -7.08 -16.49
C LYS A 219 16.58 -5.80 -15.70
N ALA A 220 16.73 -5.86 -14.38
CA ALA A 220 16.53 -4.69 -13.51
C ALA A 220 17.41 -3.47 -13.90
N TYR A 221 18.59 -3.73 -14.49
CA TYR A 221 19.47 -2.69 -15.03
C TYR A 221 18.87 -1.96 -16.24
N GLU A 222 18.24 -2.69 -17.18
CA GLU A 222 17.64 -2.12 -18.39
C GLU A 222 16.47 -1.20 -18.02
N ARG A 223 15.60 -1.63 -17.09
CA ARG A 223 14.52 -0.78 -16.54
C ARG A 223 15.02 0.48 -15.84
N ARG A 224 16.17 0.37 -15.16
CA ARG A 224 16.78 1.52 -14.48
C ARG A 224 17.38 2.51 -15.49
N GLN A 225 18.05 2.01 -16.52
CA GLN A 225 18.63 2.85 -17.57
C GLN A 225 17.53 3.55 -18.37
N ASP A 226 16.49 2.82 -18.76
CA ASP A 226 15.32 3.38 -19.45
C ASP A 226 14.64 4.50 -18.62
N PHE A 227 14.54 4.33 -17.29
CA PHE A 227 14.03 5.37 -16.41
C PHE A 227 14.96 6.60 -16.33
N ILE A 228 16.28 6.40 -16.33
CA ILE A 228 17.25 7.50 -16.34
C ILE A 228 17.18 8.27 -17.65
N ASP A 229 17.10 7.55 -18.78
CA ASP A 229 17.03 8.13 -20.13
C ASP A 229 15.71 8.93 -20.31
N ASN A 230 14.63 8.50 -19.66
CA ASN A 230 13.32 9.18 -19.67
C ASN A 230 13.05 10.02 -18.41
N LEU A 231 14.07 10.35 -17.60
CA LEU A 231 13.87 11.03 -16.32
C LEU A 231 13.22 12.42 -16.49
N GLU A 232 13.68 13.17 -17.49
CA GLU A 232 13.27 14.55 -17.74
C GLU A 232 11.80 14.63 -18.16
N THR A 233 11.43 13.85 -19.17
CA THR A 233 10.05 13.74 -19.66
C THR A 233 9.11 13.19 -18.58
N THR A 234 9.58 12.26 -17.76
CA THR A 234 8.80 11.75 -16.63
C THR A 234 8.55 12.85 -15.60
N PHE A 235 9.59 13.62 -15.24
CA PHE A 235 9.50 14.71 -14.26
C PHE A 235 8.60 15.87 -14.69
N GLU A 236 8.64 16.24 -15.97
CA GLU A 236 7.80 17.31 -16.53
C GLU A 236 6.30 16.97 -16.50
N ASN A 237 5.98 15.70 -16.80
CA ASN A 237 4.60 15.20 -16.92
C ASN A 237 4.00 14.70 -15.60
N LEU A 238 4.83 14.42 -14.60
CA LEU A 238 4.41 14.02 -13.26
C LEU A 238 3.44 15.05 -12.68
N ARG A 239 2.27 14.63 -12.21
CA ARG A 239 1.34 15.46 -11.42
C ARG A 239 1.38 15.03 -9.96
N ARG A 240 0.70 15.76 -9.09
CA ARG A 240 0.45 15.34 -7.70
C ARG A 240 0.10 13.84 -7.62
N LEU A 241 0.79 13.13 -6.74
CA LEU A 241 0.62 11.70 -6.52
C LEU A 241 -0.39 11.44 -5.40
N ASP A 242 -1.23 10.45 -5.57
CA ASP A 242 -2.17 9.99 -4.55
C ASP A 242 -1.44 9.11 -3.51
N PRO A 243 -1.42 9.46 -2.21
CA PRO A 243 -0.71 8.70 -1.19
C PRO A 243 -1.23 7.27 -0.93
N GLU A 244 -2.47 6.96 -1.33
CA GLU A 244 -3.09 5.63 -1.18
C GLU A 244 -2.86 4.76 -2.42
N ARG A 245 -2.90 5.35 -3.62
CA ARG A 245 -2.76 4.62 -4.88
C ARG A 245 -1.32 4.57 -5.42
N ASP A 246 -0.57 5.66 -5.25
CA ASP A 246 0.69 5.88 -5.99
C ASP A 246 1.95 5.67 -5.14
N ARG A 247 1.80 5.26 -3.89
CA ARG A 247 2.92 5.06 -2.95
C ARG A 247 3.92 4.00 -3.44
N ASP A 248 3.45 3.01 -4.19
CA ASP A 248 4.26 1.92 -4.71
C ASP A 248 4.59 2.01 -6.20
N LEU A 249 4.12 3.06 -6.87
CA LEU A 249 4.38 3.31 -8.29
C LEU A 249 5.87 3.53 -8.59
N TYR A 250 6.59 4.16 -7.65
CA TYR A 250 8.02 4.43 -7.79
C TYR A 250 8.85 3.69 -6.74
N THR A 251 9.99 3.15 -7.19
CA THR A 251 11.00 2.59 -6.30
C THR A 251 11.74 3.70 -5.54
N LYS A 252 12.40 3.35 -4.43
CA LYS A 252 13.20 4.31 -3.66
C LYS A 252 14.29 4.99 -4.51
N ASP A 253 14.91 4.24 -5.43
CA ASP A 253 15.97 4.78 -6.31
C ASP A 253 15.40 5.80 -7.32
N GLN A 254 14.25 5.48 -7.92
CA GLN A 254 13.54 6.40 -8.81
C GLN A 254 13.10 7.67 -8.08
N LEU A 255 12.56 7.55 -6.86
CA LEU A 255 12.23 8.71 -6.03
C LEU A 255 13.47 9.55 -5.70
N CYS A 256 14.61 8.93 -5.38
CA CYS A 256 15.86 9.68 -5.17
C CYS A 256 16.29 10.46 -6.41
N LEU A 257 16.18 9.88 -7.61
CA LEU A 257 16.50 10.55 -8.87
C LEU A 257 15.57 11.74 -9.13
N LEU A 258 14.26 11.54 -8.97
CA LEU A 258 13.26 12.58 -9.11
C LEU A 258 13.44 13.70 -8.08
N SER A 259 13.69 13.37 -6.82
CA SER A 259 13.92 14.35 -5.74
C SER A 259 15.21 15.16 -5.97
N ARG A 260 16.29 14.55 -6.49
CA ARG A 260 17.50 15.27 -6.88
C ARG A 260 17.25 16.19 -8.07
N ARG A 261 16.49 15.73 -9.07
CA ARG A 261 16.09 16.55 -10.21
C ARG A 261 15.23 17.74 -9.78
N ALA A 262 14.42 17.57 -8.74
CA ALA A 262 13.59 18.60 -8.11
C ALA A 262 14.35 19.50 -7.11
N GLU A 263 15.68 19.32 -6.96
CA GLU A 263 16.51 20.07 -6.01
C GLU A 263 16.02 19.95 -4.54
N ILE A 264 15.44 18.81 -4.18
CA ILE A 264 14.99 18.53 -2.81
C ILE A 264 16.17 17.95 -2.02
N ASP A 265 16.53 18.61 -0.93
CA ASP A 265 17.54 18.10 0.00
C ASP A 265 16.98 16.98 0.89
N PHE A 266 17.66 15.83 0.90
CA PHE A 266 17.31 14.70 1.75
C PHE A 266 18.54 13.94 2.27
N ARG A 267 18.40 13.28 3.43
CA ARG A 267 19.45 12.44 4.02
C ARG A 267 19.53 11.10 3.27
N GLN A 268 20.73 10.57 3.04
CA GLN A 268 20.93 9.28 2.35
C GLN A 268 20.21 8.09 3.02
N THR A 269 19.97 8.17 4.33
CA THR A 269 19.29 7.14 5.12
C THR A 269 17.78 7.29 5.18
N ILE A 270 17.18 8.27 4.49
CA ILE A 270 15.74 8.53 4.53
C ILE A 270 14.91 7.30 4.13
N HIS A 271 13.77 7.10 4.78
CA HIS A 271 12.84 6.03 4.44
C HIS A 271 12.10 6.35 3.12
N LYS A 272 11.66 5.31 2.38
CA LYS A 272 10.96 5.49 1.08
C LYS A 272 9.72 6.37 1.24
N ASN A 273 8.93 6.12 2.28
CA ASN A 273 7.66 6.83 2.50
C ASN A 273 7.89 8.32 2.81
N ASP A 274 8.85 8.64 3.69
CA ASP A 274 9.17 10.03 4.01
C ASP A 274 9.69 10.79 2.77
N LEU A 275 10.46 10.12 1.92
CA LEU A 275 10.94 10.69 0.66
C LEU A 275 9.78 10.91 -0.32
N PHE A 276 8.83 9.97 -0.40
CA PHE A 276 7.62 10.11 -1.19
C PHE A 276 6.79 11.32 -0.73
N ASP A 277 6.59 11.47 0.58
CA ASP A 277 5.79 12.57 1.14
C ASP A 277 6.45 13.93 0.87
N LEU A 278 7.78 14.03 1.02
CA LEU A 278 8.55 15.23 0.66
C LEU A 278 8.42 15.58 -0.83
N PHE A 279 8.56 14.57 -1.70
CA PHE A 279 8.45 14.76 -3.14
C PHE A 279 7.02 15.16 -3.55
N ASN A 280 6.00 14.56 -2.95
CA ASN A 280 4.61 14.89 -3.23
C ASN A 280 4.25 16.31 -2.76
N ALA A 281 4.80 16.76 -1.62
CA ALA A 281 4.67 18.15 -1.16
C ALA A 281 5.35 19.15 -2.11
N PHE A 282 6.44 18.78 -2.78
CA PHE A 282 7.03 19.59 -3.85
C PHE A 282 6.11 19.68 -5.07
N LEU A 283 5.57 18.55 -5.54
CA LEU A 283 4.63 18.53 -6.67
C LEU A 283 3.40 19.39 -6.41
N GLN A 284 2.85 19.34 -5.19
CA GLN A 284 1.72 20.18 -4.79
C GLN A 284 2.02 21.68 -4.90
N ARG A 285 3.20 22.13 -4.46
CA ARG A 285 3.61 23.54 -4.58
C ARG A 285 3.77 23.97 -6.04
N ARG A 286 4.36 23.10 -6.87
CA ARG A 286 4.55 23.36 -8.30
C ARG A 286 3.23 23.48 -9.05
N ASP A 287 2.27 22.61 -8.75
CA ASP A 287 0.94 22.65 -9.39
C ASP A 287 0.16 23.91 -8.97
N GLN A 288 0.20 24.29 -7.68
CA GLN A 288 -0.38 25.54 -7.18
C GLN A 288 0.22 26.79 -7.85
N GLU A 289 1.53 26.80 -8.11
CA GLU A 289 2.19 27.92 -8.78
C GLU A 289 1.81 28.01 -10.27
N ARG A 290 1.66 26.86 -10.95
CA ARG A 290 1.14 26.81 -12.33
C ARG A 290 -0.29 27.33 -12.40
N GLU A 291 -1.15 26.95 -11.47
CA GLU A 291 -2.53 27.45 -11.38
C GLU A 291 -2.59 28.95 -11.12
N ARG A 292 -1.77 29.46 -10.17
CA ARG A 292 -1.67 30.90 -9.90
C ARG A 292 -1.25 31.68 -11.14
N LYS A 293 -0.20 31.21 -11.83
CA LYS A 293 0.30 31.86 -13.05
C LYS A 293 -0.72 31.82 -14.19
N ALA A 294 -1.42 30.69 -14.36
CA ALA A 294 -2.49 30.58 -15.34
C ALA A 294 -3.65 31.55 -15.03
N ALA A 295 -4.01 31.72 -13.75
CA ALA A 295 -5.03 32.67 -13.32
C ALA A 295 -4.60 34.14 -13.52
N GLU A 296 -3.32 34.45 -13.27
CA GLU A 296 -2.73 35.77 -13.55
C GLU A 296 -2.71 36.06 -15.06
N ASP A 297 -2.27 35.10 -15.88
CA ASP A 297 -2.28 35.20 -17.35
C ASP A 297 -3.70 35.35 -17.89
N GLU A 298 -4.68 34.64 -17.32
CA GLU A 298 -6.10 34.77 -17.70
C GLU A 298 -6.67 36.13 -17.29
N LEU A 299 -6.31 36.64 -16.12
CA LEU A 299 -6.71 37.98 -15.67
C LEU A 299 -6.11 39.07 -16.58
N GLU A 300 -4.86 38.91 -17.01
CA GLU A 300 -4.17 39.84 -17.91
C GLU A 300 -4.75 39.78 -19.34
N ARG A 301 -5.15 38.59 -19.82
CA ARG A 301 -5.92 38.44 -21.06
C ARG A 301 -7.28 39.15 -20.97
N LYS A 302 -8.05 38.91 -19.91
CA LYS A 302 -9.34 39.59 -19.67
C LYS A 302 -9.20 41.11 -19.57
N ARG A 303 -8.06 41.59 -19.08
CA ARG A 303 -7.77 43.04 -18.97
C ARG A 303 -7.40 43.68 -20.32
N ASN A 304 -6.83 42.90 -21.25
CA ASN A 304 -6.40 43.35 -22.58
C ASN A 304 -7.40 43.06 -23.70
N GLU A 305 -8.51 42.38 -23.40
CA GLU A 305 -9.62 42.15 -24.34
C GLU A 305 -10.41 43.46 -24.57
N THR A 306 -10.61 43.80 -25.85
CA THR A 306 -11.48 44.91 -26.27
C THR A 306 -12.91 44.61 -25.81
N PRO A 307 -13.70 45.56 -25.23
CA PRO A 307 -14.96 45.25 -24.59
C PRO A 307 -15.93 44.56 -25.54
N GLN A 308 -16.07 43.25 -25.36
CA GLN A 308 -16.97 42.40 -26.11
C GLN A 308 -18.30 42.40 -25.36
N PHE A 309 -19.30 43.05 -25.93
CA PHE A 309 -20.65 43.09 -25.36
C PHE A 309 -21.26 41.68 -25.44
N PRO A 310 -21.71 41.08 -24.33
CA PRO A 310 -22.47 39.84 -24.39
C PRO A 310 -23.72 40.06 -25.24
N GLU A 311 -23.86 39.25 -26.29
CA GLU A 311 -24.95 39.31 -27.26
C GLU A 311 -25.99 38.25 -26.87
N LEU A 312 -27.18 38.70 -26.46
CA LEU A 312 -28.32 37.84 -26.19
C LEU A 312 -29.01 37.54 -27.54
N VAL A 313 -28.94 36.30 -28.01
CA VAL A 313 -29.60 35.88 -29.26
C VAL A 313 -30.98 35.32 -28.92
N VAL A 314 -32.04 36.01 -29.36
CA VAL A 314 -33.43 35.53 -29.27
C VAL A 314 -33.90 35.20 -30.68
N GLU A 315 -34.05 33.90 -30.96
CA GLU A 315 -34.33 33.36 -32.30
C GLU A 315 -33.28 33.78 -33.35
N GLN A 316 -33.58 34.80 -34.16
CA GLN A 316 -32.69 35.37 -35.18
C GLN A 316 -32.24 36.81 -34.84
N PHE A 317 -32.73 37.36 -33.73
CA PHE A 317 -32.46 38.74 -33.33
C PHE A 317 -31.36 38.79 -32.27
N ARG A 318 -30.42 39.72 -32.47
CA ARG A 318 -29.30 39.98 -31.56
C ARG A 318 -29.65 41.17 -30.68
N ILE A 319 -29.79 40.94 -29.38
CA ILE A 319 -30.03 41.97 -28.37
C ILE A 319 -28.73 42.15 -27.58
N GLN A 320 -28.23 43.37 -27.53
CA GLN A 320 -26.99 43.69 -26.82
C GLN A 320 -27.25 43.87 -25.33
N ALA A 321 -26.35 43.33 -24.51
CA ALA A 321 -26.25 43.60 -23.09
C ALA A 321 -24.87 44.18 -22.76
N ARG A 322 -24.83 45.11 -21.81
CA ARG A 322 -23.58 45.73 -21.34
C ARG A 322 -22.95 44.86 -20.26
N ALA A 323 -21.73 44.38 -20.50
CA ALA A 323 -21.05 43.46 -19.58
C ALA A 323 -20.78 44.04 -18.18
N SER A 324 -20.64 45.36 -18.07
CA SER A 324 -20.22 46.03 -16.83
C SER A 324 -21.33 46.14 -15.79
N ASP A 325 -22.58 46.33 -16.21
CA ASP A 325 -23.73 46.63 -15.35
C ASP A 325 -24.99 45.83 -15.71
N GLY A 326 -24.92 44.98 -16.74
CA GLY A 326 -26.03 44.14 -17.20
C GLY A 326 -27.10 44.88 -18.00
N TYR A 327 -26.94 46.17 -18.31
CA TYR A 327 -27.98 46.94 -18.99
C TYR A 327 -28.29 46.35 -20.36
N ILE A 328 -29.58 46.29 -20.70
CA ILE A 328 -30.06 45.66 -21.93
C ILE A 328 -30.51 46.73 -22.92
N ASN A 329 -30.22 46.56 -24.21
CA ASN A 329 -30.72 47.46 -25.25
C ASN A 329 -32.24 47.26 -25.43
N ALA A 330 -33.02 48.14 -24.80
CA ALA A 330 -34.47 48.13 -24.81
C ALA A 330 -35.06 48.37 -26.21
N THR A 331 -34.37 49.14 -27.05
CA THR A 331 -34.81 49.39 -28.43
C THR A 331 -34.76 48.11 -29.26
N GLN A 332 -33.65 47.36 -29.18
CA GLN A 332 -33.51 46.07 -29.85
C GLN A 332 -34.52 45.05 -29.30
N LEU A 333 -34.70 45.00 -27.98
CA LEU A 333 -35.68 44.10 -27.36
C LEU A 333 -37.11 44.38 -27.84
N CYS A 334 -37.52 45.65 -27.95
CA CYS A 334 -38.83 46.04 -28.47
C CYS A 334 -39.01 45.66 -29.95
N GLN A 335 -37.94 45.77 -30.75
CA GLN A 335 -37.98 45.40 -32.17
C GLN A 335 -38.29 43.91 -32.35
N VAL A 336 -37.74 43.03 -31.51
CA VAL A 336 -38.03 41.58 -31.56
C VAL A 336 -39.52 41.30 -31.46
N GLY A 337 -40.24 41.98 -30.55
CA GLY A 337 -41.69 41.80 -30.43
C GLY A 337 -42.53 42.78 -31.25
N GLY A 338 -41.94 43.49 -32.21
CA GLY A 338 -42.66 44.39 -33.11
C GLY A 338 -43.27 45.63 -32.45
N LYS A 339 -42.73 46.07 -31.29
CA LYS A 339 -43.21 47.23 -30.54
C LYS A 339 -42.17 48.36 -30.52
N ARG A 340 -42.56 49.56 -30.08
CA ARG A 340 -41.64 50.69 -29.88
C ARG A 340 -41.44 50.94 -28.39
N PHE A 341 -40.19 51.16 -27.98
CA PHE A 341 -39.85 51.46 -26.59
C PHE A 341 -40.62 52.68 -26.03
N ASN A 342 -40.78 53.73 -26.84
CA ASN A 342 -41.54 54.93 -26.45
C ASN A 342 -43.00 54.63 -26.07
N ASP A 343 -43.61 53.59 -26.66
CA ASP A 343 -45.00 53.22 -26.36
C ASP A 343 -45.13 52.60 -24.97
N TRP A 344 -44.09 51.91 -24.52
CA TRP A 344 -44.00 51.37 -23.16
C TRP A 344 -43.59 52.43 -22.15
N TYR A 345 -42.59 53.26 -22.49
CA TYR A 345 -42.05 54.30 -21.62
C TYR A 345 -43.08 55.37 -21.22
N ARG A 346 -44.06 55.65 -22.10
CA ARG A 346 -45.12 56.65 -21.82
C ARG A 346 -46.21 56.17 -20.85
N LEU A 347 -46.32 54.86 -20.60
CA LEU A 347 -47.38 54.31 -19.74
C LEU A 347 -47.19 54.77 -18.29
N GLU A 348 -48.29 55.11 -17.61
CA GLU A 348 -48.24 55.54 -16.20
C GLU A 348 -47.66 54.45 -15.30
N ASN A 349 -48.03 53.18 -15.54
CA ASN A 349 -47.47 52.04 -14.81
C ASN A 349 -45.94 51.93 -14.98
N THR A 350 -45.41 52.20 -16.17
CA THR A 350 -43.96 52.17 -16.42
C THR A 350 -43.24 53.27 -15.63
N LYS A 351 -43.80 54.47 -15.58
CA LYS A 351 -43.24 55.58 -14.77
C LYS A 351 -43.21 55.22 -13.28
N ALA A 352 -44.30 54.66 -12.77
CA ALA A 352 -44.36 54.18 -11.39
C ALA A 352 -43.34 53.06 -11.10
N LEU A 353 -43.12 52.13 -12.04
CA LEU A 353 -42.08 51.10 -11.92
C LEU A 353 -40.67 51.69 -11.88
N CYS A 354 -40.38 52.70 -12.71
CA CYS A 354 -39.10 53.40 -12.68
C CYS A 354 -38.87 54.13 -11.34
N GLU A 355 -39.88 54.80 -10.80
CA GLU A 355 -39.80 55.48 -9.50
C GLU A 355 -39.59 54.48 -8.35
N ALA A 356 -40.32 53.38 -8.35
CA ALA A 356 -40.16 52.32 -7.36
C ALA A 356 -38.75 51.73 -7.38
N LEU A 357 -38.23 51.41 -8.58
CA LEU A 357 -36.86 50.90 -8.74
C LEU A 357 -35.80 51.95 -8.37
N SER A 358 -36.06 53.23 -8.64
CA SER A 358 -35.17 54.34 -8.26
C SER A 358 -35.04 54.44 -6.74
N SER A 359 -36.15 54.31 -6.03
CA SER A 359 -36.18 54.35 -4.56
C SER A 359 -35.52 53.14 -3.92
N ASP A 360 -35.71 51.95 -4.48
CA ASP A 360 -35.19 50.69 -3.93
C ASP A 360 -33.68 50.54 -4.16
N ALA A 361 -33.22 50.78 -5.40
CA ALA A 361 -31.81 50.62 -5.77
C ALA A 361 -30.92 51.83 -5.39
N GLY A 362 -31.50 52.96 -4.97
CA GLY A 362 -30.77 54.20 -4.70
C GLY A 362 -30.14 54.84 -5.97
N ILE A 363 -30.63 54.47 -7.14
CA ILE A 363 -30.16 54.93 -8.45
C ILE A 363 -31.10 56.03 -8.93
N SER A 364 -30.58 57.13 -9.49
CA SER A 364 -31.43 58.19 -10.05
C SER A 364 -32.29 57.66 -11.20
N ALA A 365 -33.55 58.10 -11.30
CA ALA A 365 -34.46 57.67 -12.37
C ALA A 365 -33.89 57.85 -13.79
N THR A 366 -33.00 58.82 -13.98
CA THR A 366 -32.26 59.08 -15.22
C THR A 366 -31.19 58.04 -15.57
N LYS A 367 -30.70 57.28 -14.59
CA LYS A 367 -29.74 56.20 -14.79
C LYS A 367 -30.43 54.85 -15.01
N ILE A 368 -31.70 54.69 -14.63
CA ILE A 368 -32.47 53.46 -14.86
C ILE A 368 -32.69 53.21 -16.35
N ILE A 369 -32.85 54.29 -17.12
CA ILE A 369 -32.97 54.27 -18.58
C ILE A 369 -31.98 55.28 -19.17
N GLU A 370 -30.93 54.79 -19.81
CA GLU A 370 -29.91 55.62 -20.46
C GLU A 370 -30.20 55.69 -21.97
N SER A 371 -30.30 56.89 -22.52
CA SER A 371 -30.48 57.07 -23.97
C SER A 371 -29.19 57.54 -24.61
N THR A 372 -28.56 56.70 -25.43
CA THR A 372 -27.38 57.05 -26.22
C THR A 372 -27.80 57.44 -27.64
N LYS A 373 -27.49 58.68 -28.03
CA LYS A 373 -27.74 59.24 -29.38
C LYS A 373 -26.43 59.73 -29.99
N GLY A 374 -26.10 59.26 -31.20
CA GLY A 374 -24.84 59.57 -31.89
C GLY A 374 -23.64 58.73 -31.41
N GLY A 375 -22.56 58.70 -32.21
CA GLY A 375 -21.38 57.87 -31.94
C GLY A 375 -21.44 56.48 -32.61
N ASN A 376 -20.70 55.50 -32.08
CA ASN A 376 -20.64 54.13 -32.61
C ASN A 376 -22.06 53.54 -32.80
N SER A 377 -22.39 53.16 -34.04
CA SER A 377 -23.71 52.64 -34.42
C SER A 377 -24.16 51.45 -33.57
N GLN A 378 -23.22 50.67 -33.03
CA GLN A 378 -23.50 49.52 -32.18
C GLN A 378 -23.88 49.89 -30.73
N LEU A 379 -23.70 51.15 -30.30
CA LEU A 379 -24.03 51.60 -28.95
C LEU A 379 -25.30 52.46 -28.90
N GLN A 380 -25.95 52.65 -30.04
CA GLN A 380 -27.13 53.50 -30.16
C GLN A 380 -28.38 52.76 -29.64
N GLY A 381 -29.19 53.46 -28.85
CA GLY A 381 -30.44 52.91 -28.32
C GLY A 381 -30.78 53.44 -26.94
N SER A 382 -31.90 52.96 -26.42
CA SER A 382 -32.26 53.12 -25.01
C SER A 382 -31.81 51.88 -24.26
N TRP A 383 -30.98 52.06 -23.25
CA TRP A 383 -30.45 51.01 -22.37
C TRP A 383 -31.24 51.01 -21.07
N ILE A 384 -31.67 49.84 -20.63
CA ILE A 384 -32.53 49.69 -19.46
C ILE A 384 -31.89 48.77 -18.42
N HIS A 385 -32.10 49.10 -17.14
CA HIS A 385 -31.69 48.27 -16.01
C HIS A 385 -32.23 46.83 -16.12
N PRO A 386 -31.44 45.79 -15.76
CA PRO A 386 -31.84 44.38 -15.87
C PRO A 386 -33.20 44.05 -15.24
N ASP A 387 -33.46 44.52 -14.02
CA ASP A 387 -34.70 44.24 -13.29
C ASP A 387 -35.93 44.82 -13.99
N LEU A 388 -35.75 45.92 -14.70
CA LEU A 388 -36.81 46.58 -15.45
C LEU A 388 -36.95 45.98 -16.86
N ALA A 389 -35.89 45.38 -17.41
CA ALA A 389 -35.91 44.69 -18.69
C ALA A 389 -36.89 43.49 -18.69
N VAL A 390 -37.04 42.79 -17.56
CA VAL A 390 -38.01 41.69 -17.41
C VAL A 390 -39.44 42.22 -17.54
N GLN A 391 -39.75 43.38 -16.95
CA GLN A 391 -41.07 44.01 -17.07
C GLN A 391 -41.35 44.45 -18.50
N LEU A 392 -40.34 45.00 -19.18
CA LEU A 392 -40.43 45.32 -20.59
C LEU A 392 -40.69 44.07 -21.45
N ALA A 393 -39.97 42.97 -21.22
CA ALA A 393 -40.16 41.71 -21.94
C ALA A 393 -41.56 41.11 -21.75
N GLN A 394 -42.12 41.18 -20.53
CA GLN A 394 -43.50 40.74 -20.25
C GLN A 394 -44.54 41.59 -21.00
N TRP A 395 -44.33 42.91 -21.11
CA TRP A 395 -45.21 43.79 -21.87
C TRP A 395 -45.11 43.55 -23.38
N ILE A 396 -43.90 43.22 -23.87
CA ILE A 396 -43.67 42.88 -25.27
C ILE A 396 -44.43 41.59 -25.64
N SER A 397 -44.30 40.54 -24.83
CA SER A 397 -44.94 39.23 -25.07
C SER A 397 -45.80 38.78 -23.87
N PRO A 398 -47.14 38.83 -23.99
CA PRO A 398 -48.03 38.30 -22.94
C PRO A 398 -47.81 36.80 -22.65
N ALA A 399 -47.44 36.02 -23.66
CA ALA A 399 -47.11 34.59 -23.49
C ALA A 399 -45.86 34.41 -22.62
N PHE A 400 -44.86 35.27 -22.78
CA PHE A 400 -43.70 35.31 -21.91
C PHE A 400 -44.08 35.72 -20.47
N GLY A 401 -44.96 36.71 -20.30
CA GLY A 401 -45.49 37.09 -18.98
C GLY A 401 -46.16 35.94 -18.22
N ILE A 402 -46.96 35.12 -18.91
CA ILE A 402 -47.54 33.90 -18.32
C ILE A 402 -46.46 32.90 -17.94
N ARG A 403 -45.41 32.75 -18.76
CA ARG A 403 -44.29 31.84 -18.45
C ARG A 403 -43.53 32.27 -17.19
N VAL A 404 -43.21 33.56 -17.07
CA VAL A 404 -42.58 34.13 -15.86
C VAL A 404 -43.44 33.84 -14.62
N SER A 405 -44.75 34.06 -14.71
CA SER A 405 -45.69 33.76 -13.61
C SER A 405 -45.67 32.27 -13.19
N ARG A 406 -45.47 31.36 -14.15
CA ARG A 406 -45.35 29.92 -13.86
C ARG A 406 -44.02 29.58 -13.20
N TRP A 407 -42.90 30.15 -13.64
CA TRP A 407 -41.60 29.96 -12.98
C TRP A 407 -41.62 30.44 -11.54
N VAL A 408 -42.25 31.58 -11.24
CA VAL A 408 -42.42 32.05 -9.86
C VAL A 408 -43.17 31.02 -9.01
N ARG A 409 -44.27 30.46 -9.53
CA ARG A 409 -45.03 29.42 -8.83
C ARG A 409 -44.22 28.15 -8.61
N GLU A 410 -43.43 27.76 -9.61
CA GLU A 410 -42.53 26.61 -9.56
C GLU A 410 -41.49 26.80 -8.46
N ILE A 411 -40.76 27.93 -8.45
CA ILE A 411 -39.79 28.27 -7.40
C ILE A 411 -40.42 28.20 -6.01
N LEU A 412 -41.62 28.77 -5.83
CA LEU A 412 -42.31 28.75 -4.53
C LEU A 412 -42.68 27.33 -4.06
N THR A 413 -42.81 26.38 -4.99
CA THR A 413 -43.21 25.00 -4.67
C THR A 413 -42.01 24.06 -4.55
N THR A 414 -40.99 24.22 -5.38
CA THR A 414 -39.85 23.29 -5.53
C THR A 414 -38.52 23.86 -5.02
N GLY A 415 -38.46 25.14 -4.68
CA GLY A 415 -37.26 25.85 -4.22
C GLY A 415 -36.25 26.19 -5.34
N HIS A 416 -36.51 25.81 -6.59
CA HIS A 416 -35.62 26.07 -7.73
C HIS A 416 -36.40 26.10 -9.05
N THR A 417 -35.88 26.80 -10.07
CA THR A 417 -36.37 26.72 -11.46
C THR A 417 -35.17 26.61 -12.39
N SER A 418 -35.25 25.76 -13.40
CA SER A 418 -34.26 25.70 -14.48
C SER A 418 -34.81 26.45 -15.69
N LEU A 419 -33.99 27.34 -16.26
CA LEU A 419 -34.33 28.11 -17.47
C LEU A 419 -33.78 27.47 -18.75
N ASP A 420 -33.14 26.30 -18.65
CA ASP A 420 -32.61 25.60 -19.81
C ASP A 420 -33.75 24.94 -20.58
N PRO A 421 -33.87 25.15 -21.90
CA PRO A 421 -34.79 24.38 -22.72
C PRO A 421 -34.27 22.94 -22.80
N LYS A 422 -34.65 22.12 -21.81
CA LYS A 422 -34.34 20.70 -21.81
C LYS A 422 -35.02 20.07 -23.01
N SER A 423 -34.25 19.33 -23.79
CA SER A 423 -34.78 18.58 -24.94
C SER A 423 -35.80 17.55 -24.47
N ASN A 424 -36.72 17.12 -25.35
CA ASN A 424 -37.67 16.05 -25.02
C ASN A 424 -36.95 14.76 -24.55
N GLU A 425 -35.74 14.50 -25.05
CA GLU A 425 -34.91 13.37 -24.62
C GLU A 425 -34.40 13.53 -23.18
N GLU A 426 -33.93 14.72 -22.79
CA GLU A 426 -33.53 15.02 -21.42
C GLU A 426 -34.71 14.97 -20.44
N LEU A 427 -35.90 15.38 -20.87
CA LEU A 427 -37.13 15.25 -20.07
C LEU A 427 -37.48 13.78 -19.82
N ILE A 428 -37.40 12.94 -20.84
CA ILE A 428 -37.63 11.49 -20.70
C ILE A 428 -36.62 10.87 -19.75
N LEU A 429 -35.34 11.23 -19.85
CA LEU A 429 -34.28 10.73 -18.97
C LEU A 429 -34.50 11.16 -17.52
N LEU A 430 -34.83 12.42 -17.25
CA LEU A 430 -35.15 12.89 -15.91
C LEU A 430 -36.37 12.17 -15.33
N GLN A 431 -37.36 11.86 -16.15
CA GLN A 431 -38.59 11.20 -15.72
C GLN A 431 -38.35 9.73 -15.36
N ILE A 432 -37.47 9.06 -16.11
CA ILE A 432 -36.97 7.71 -15.78
C ILE A 432 -36.18 7.72 -14.48
N GLU A 433 -35.30 8.71 -14.29
CA GLU A 433 -34.47 8.83 -13.08
C GLU A 433 -35.32 9.10 -11.84
N LEU A 434 -36.29 10.00 -11.94
CA LEU A 434 -37.25 10.28 -10.87
C LEU A 434 -38.10 9.05 -10.53
N GLN A 435 -38.54 8.27 -11.52
CA GLN A 435 -39.25 7.01 -11.29
C GLN A 435 -38.39 6.00 -10.52
N ARG A 436 -37.11 5.87 -10.89
CA ARG A 436 -36.16 4.98 -10.20
C ARG A 436 -35.93 5.41 -8.75
N GLU A 437 -35.76 6.70 -8.48
CA GLU A 437 -35.62 7.20 -7.12
C GLU A 437 -36.89 6.95 -6.28
N GLN A 438 -38.07 7.14 -6.86
CA GLN A 438 -39.34 6.86 -6.19
C GLN A 438 -39.50 5.37 -5.87
N GLU A 439 -39.14 4.48 -6.79
CA GLU A 439 -39.12 3.04 -6.55
C GLU A 439 -38.11 2.65 -5.46
N GLN A 440 -36.92 3.23 -5.49
CA GLN A 440 -35.88 3.01 -4.48
C GLN A 440 -36.35 3.48 -3.10
N ARG A 441 -36.97 4.66 -2.99
CA ARG A 441 -37.56 5.16 -1.74
C ARG A 441 -38.64 4.24 -1.22
N LYS A 442 -39.58 3.80 -2.07
CA LYS A 442 -40.61 2.82 -1.68
C LYS A 442 -39.98 1.52 -1.19
N ARG A 443 -38.93 1.03 -1.84
CA ARG A 443 -38.22 -0.20 -1.45
C ARG A 443 -37.51 -0.05 -0.11
N ILE A 444 -36.84 1.08 0.13
CA ILE A 444 -36.21 1.40 1.42
C ILE A 444 -37.28 1.50 2.51
N GLU A 445 -38.42 2.12 2.22
CA GLU A 445 -39.53 2.25 3.18
C GLU A 445 -40.12 0.88 3.54
N THR A 446 -40.30 -0.01 2.55
CA THR A 446 -40.73 -1.40 2.77
C THR A 446 -39.71 -2.17 3.59
N ASN A 447 -38.41 -2.06 3.26
CA ASN A 447 -37.34 -2.69 4.04
C ASN A 447 -37.29 -2.15 5.48
N HIS A 448 -37.47 -0.85 5.67
CA HIS A 448 -37.53 -0.23 6.99
C HIS A 448 -38.73 -0.74 7.79
N LYS A 449 -39.90 -0.88 7.16
CA LYS A 449 -41.09 -1.50 7.76
C LYS A 449 -40.83 -2.97 8.15
N HIS A 450 -40.11 -3.74 7.34
CA HIS A 450 -39.70 -5.11 7.67
C HIS A 450 -38.68 -5.19 8.82
N LEU A 451 -37.79 -4.19 8.95
CA LEU A 451 -36.83 -4.11 10.06
C LEU A 451 -37.48 -3.73 11.39
N LEU A 452 -38.58 -2.97 11.35
CA LEU A 452 -39.35 -2.56 12.54
C LEU A 452 -40.28 -3.67 13.07
N GLN A 453 -40.58 -4.70 12.27
CA GLN A 453 -41.30 -5.88 12.77
C GLN A 453 -40.36 -6.73 13.63
N LYS A 454 -40.64 -6.86 14.92
CA LYS A 454 -39.99 -7.86 15.79
C LYS A 454 -40.25 -9.24 15.19
N ARG A 455 -39.23 -9.84 14.58
CA ARG A 455 -39.28 -11.20 14.06
C ARG A 455 -39.44 -12.19 15.21
N GLU A 456 -40.60 -12.85 15.28
CA GLU A 456 -40.84 -13.99 16.17
C GLU A 456 -40.43 -15.27 15.44
N TYR A 457 -39.24 -15.78 15.78
CA TYR A 457 -38.73 -17.01 15.19
C TYR A 457 -39.39 -18.25 15.82
N HIS A 458 -39.55 -19.30 15.00
CA HIS A 458 -39.86 -20.63 15.48
C HIS A 458 -38.85 -21.06 16.57
N LYS A 459 -39.32 -21.71 17.64
CA LYS A 459 -38.47 -22.18 18.73
C LYS A 459 -38.38 -23.70 18.68
N PHE A 460 -37.16 -24.19 18.51
CA PHE A 460 -36.87 -25.62 18.54
C PHE A 460 -36.97 -26.19 19.96
N GLN A 461 -37.22 -27.50 20.07
CA GLN A 461 -37.23 -28.19 21.35
C GLN A 461 -35.86 -28.10 22.06
N LYS A 462 -35.87 -28.03 23.38
CA LYS A 462 -34.65 -28.02 24.20
C LYS A 462 -34.12 -29.44 24.36
N GLY A 463 -32.80 -29.61 24.17
CA GLY A 463 -32.15 -30.90 24.32
C GLY A 463 -30.88 -31.01 23.49
N PRO A 464 -30.09 -32.07 23.72
CA PRO A 464 -28.83 -32.29 23.02
C PRO A 464 -29.07 -32.55 21.53
N CYS A 465 -28.48 -31.71 20.67
CA CYS A 465 -28.68 -31.77 19.23
C CYS A 465 -27.39 -31.48 18.45
N PHE A 466 -27.25 -32.16 17.32
CA PHE A 466 -26.23 -31.86 16.31
C PHE A 466 -26.90 -31.08 15.18
N TYR A 467 -26.23 -30.05 14.66
CA TYR A 467 -26.76 -29.17 13.63
C TYR A 467 -25.72 -28.82 12.57
N ILE A 468 -26.21 -28.51 11.37
CA ILE A 468 -25.46 -27.96 10.25
C ILE A 468 -26.11 -26.66 9.83
N ILE A 469 -25.34 -25.58 9.82
CA ILE A 469 -25.78 -24.27 9.34
C ILE A 469 -24.93 -23.79 8.16
N ARG A 470 -25.53 -23.01 7.28
CA ARG A 470 -24.82 -22.22 6.27
C ARG A 470 -24.45 -20.88 6.85
N ALA A 471 -23.17 -20.51 6.80
CA ALA A 471 -22.69 -19.21 7.26
C ALA A 471 -22.49 -18.21 6.11
N SER A 472 -22.06 -18.69 4.94
CA SER A 472 -21.98 -17.97 3.68
C SER A 472 -22.17 -18.96 2.52
N ASP A 473 -22.22 -18.47 1.28
CA ASP A 473 -22.45 -19.33 0.09
C ASP A 473 -21.49 -20.53 0.01
N ASP A 474 -20.25 -20.37 0.47
CA ASP A 474 -19.19 -21.38 0.39
C ASP A 474 -18.77 -21.98 1.74
N ALA A 475 -19.47 -21.69 2.84
CA ALA A 475 -19.06 -22.13 4.18
C ALA A 475 -20.19 -22.81 4.97
N LEU A 476 -19.99 -24.09 5.28
CA LEU A 476 -20.85 -24.88 6.16
C LEU A 476 -20.23 -24.97 7.55
N LYS A 477 -21.04 -24.81 8.59
CA LYS A 477 -20.63 -24.97 9.98
C LYS A 477 -21.39 -26.12 10.60
N ILE A 478 -20.64 -27.05 11.18
CA ILE A 478 -21.18 -28.15 11.98
C ILE A 478 -21.03 -27.81 13.46
N GLY A 479 -21.96 -28.27 14.30
CA GLY A 479 -21.86 -28.03 15.72
C GLY A 479 -22.82 -28.86 16.57
N PHE A 480 -22.57 -28.89 17.88
CA PHE A 480 -23.43 -29.51 18.89
C PHE A 480 -23.87 -28.51 19.97
N ASP A 481 -25.14 -28.54 20.36
CA ASP A 481 -25.63 -27.89 21.58
C ASP A 481 -26.22 -28.93 22.53
N GLY A 482 -25.90 -28.83 23.82
CA GLY A 482 -26.33 -29.79 24.85
C GLY A 482 -27.59 -29.41 25.62
N VAL A 483 -28.07 -28.17 25.50
CA VAL A 483 -29.08 -27.61 26.42
C VAL A 483 -30.18 -26.85 25.68
N ASP A 484 -29.84 -25.77 24.98
CA ASP A 484 -30.81 -24.91 24.30
C ASP A 484 -30.23 -24.30 23.03
N ILE A 485 -30.53 -24.95 21.91
CA ILE A 485 -30.11 -24.53 20.59
C ILE A 485 -30.63 -23.13 20.21
N ASN A 486 -31.74 -22.68 20.79
CA ASN A 486 -32.34 -21.38 20.46
C ASN A 486 -31.48 -20.21 20.97
N GLU A 487 -30.83 -20.36 22.13
CA GLU A 487 -29.92 -19.34 22.65
C GLU A 487 -28.65 -19.27 21.81
N ARG A 488 -28.10 -20.42 21.45
CA ARG A 488 -26.92 -20.49 20.58
C ARG A 488 -27.18 -19.84 19.23
N PHE A 489 -28.31 -20.17 18.61
CA PHE A 489 -28.67 -19.59 17.35
C PHE A 489 -29.01 -18.10 17.43
N ARG A 490 -29.53 -17.60 18.56
CA ARG A 490 -29.69 -16.16 18.77
C ARG A 490 -28.34 -15.46 18.71
N THR A 491 -27.31 -16.03 19.33
CA THR A 491 -25.94 -15.48 19.28
C THR A 491 -25.37 -15.52 17.86
N TYR A 492 -25.53 -16.65 17.15
CA TYR A 492 -25.05 -16.74 15.77
C TYR A 492 -25.69 -15.73 14.84
N ARG A 493 -26.97 -15.38 15.00
CA ARG A 493 -27.61 -14.34 14.17
C ARG A 493 -26.99 -12.96 14.34
N THR A 494 -26.49 -12.65 15.52
CA THR A 494 -25.78 -11.38 15.76
C THR A 494 -24.44 -11.35 15.01
N SER A 495 -23.77 -12.50 14.92
CA SER A 495 -22.46 -12.62 14.29
C SER A 495 -22.51 -12.97 12.79
N ILE A 496 -23.58 -13.63 12.34
CA ILE A 496 -23.80 -14.19 11.00
C ILE A 496 -25.28 -13.93 10.61
N PRO A 497 -25.62 -12.72 10.14
CA PRO A 497 -27.01 -12.33 9.89
C PRO A 497 -27.75 -13.18 8.84
N GLU A 498 -27.02 -13.75 7.88
CA GLU A 498 -27.56 -14.53 6.76
C GLU A 498 -27.58 -16.05 7.02
N MET A 499 -27.37 -16.47 8.27
CA MET A 499 -27.29 -17.89 8.59
C MET A 499 -28.58 -18.64 8.25
N LYS A 500 -28.46 -19.84 7.69
CA LYS A 500 -29.58 -20.76 7.47
C LYS A 500 -29.31 -22.10 8.12
N VAL A 501 -30.28 -22.62 8.87
CA VAL A 501 -30.22 -24.00 9.38
C VAL A 501 -30.52 -24.94 8.22
N LEU A 502 -29.63 -25.91 7.97
CA LEU A 502 -29.75 -26.85 6.85
C LEU A 502 -30.14 -28.25 7.31
N TYR A 503 -29.66 -28.68 8.47
CA TYR A 503 -29.90 -30.01 9.02
C TYR A 503 -29.77 -29.99 10.54
N MET A 504 -30.63 -30.74 11.24
CA MET A 504 -30.57 -30.86 12.69
C MET A 504 -31.15 -32.20 13.15
N ILE A 505 -30.47 -32.83 14.12
CA ILE A 505 -30.89 -34.07 14.76
C ILE A 505 -30.75 -33.97 16.27
N TYR A 506 -31.76 -34.42 17.00
CA TYR A 506 -31.67 -34.59 18.44
C TYR A 506 -31.03 -35.93 18.76
N SER A 507 -30.03 -35.93 19.64
CA SER A 507 -29.45 -37.17 20.17
C SER A 507 -28.79 -36.89 21.52
N PRO A 508 -29.02 -37.72 22.55
CA PRO A 508 -28.25 -37.69 23.80
C PRO A 508 -26.72 -37.77 23.60
N ARG A 509 -26.28 -38.32 22.45
CA ARG A 509 -24.86 -38.44 22.08
C ARG A 509 -24.49 -37.56 20.89
N ALA A 510 -25.16 -36.42 20.71
CA ALA A 510 -24.87 -35.51 19.61
C ALA A 510 -23.45 -34.91 19.63
N GLN A 511 -22.82 -34.78 20.81
CA GLN A 511 -21.40 -34.43 20.92
C GLN A 511 -20.49 -35.44 20.21
N LEU A 512 -20.78 -36.75 20.35
CA LEU A 512 -20.02 -37.80 19.68
C LEU A 512 -20.14 -37.71 18.15
N ILE A 513 -21.30 -37.28 17.65
CA ILE A 513 -21.53 -37.05 16.22
C ILE A 513 -20.64 -35.90 15.73
N GLU A 514 -20.62 -34.77 16.45
CA GLU A 514 -19.75 -33.64 16.14
C GLU A 514 -18.27 -34.02 16.12
N GLU A 515 -17.78 -34.70 17.16
CA GLU A 515 -16.38 -35.12 17.28
C GLU A 515 -15.94 -36.01 16.10
N ASN A 516 -16.76 -36.99 15.71
CA ASN A 516 -16.47 -37.86 14.57
C ASN A 516 -16.52 -37.12 13.24
N MET A 517 -17.46 -36.19 13.06
CA MET A 517 -17.56 -35.38 11.86
C MET A 517 -16.36 -34.44 11.72
N LEU A 518 -15.95 -33.77 12.81
CA LEU A 518 -14.76 -32.90 12.82
C LEU A 518 -13.46 -33.69 12.58
N ALA A 519 -13.36 -34.90 13.12
CA ALA A 519 -12.21 -35.77 12.89
C ALA A 519 -12.15 -36.27 11.44
N ARG A 520 -13.28 -36.70 10.87
CA ARG A 520 -13.35 -37.21 9.49
C ARG A 520 -13.04 -36.14 8.45
N TYR A 521 -13.49 -34.92 8.65
CA TYR A 521 -13.34 -33.82 7.69
C TYR A 521 -12.22 -32.84 8.08
N ALA A 522 -11.20 -33.29 8.80
CA ALA A 522 -10.13 -32.45 9.32
C ALA A 522 -9.40 -31.64 8.22
N GLU A 523 -9.21 -32.22 7.03
CA GLU A 523 -8.53 -31.60 5.89
C GLU A 523 -9.32 -30.45 5.25
N PHE A 524 -10.65 -30.42 5.44
CA PHE A 524 -11.54 -29.41 4.87
C PHE A 524 -11.84 -28.26 5.86
N ARG A 525 -11.18 -28.25 7.03
CA ARG A 525 -11.37 -27.25 8.08
C ARG A 525 -10.53 -25.99 7.81
N VAL A 526 -11.14 -24.82 7.95
CA VAL A 526 -10.44 -23.53 7.81
C VAL A 526 -9.80 -23.07 9.14
N GLU A 527 -8.55 -22.59 9.07
CA GLU A 527 -7.65 -22.33 10.21
C GLU A 527 -8.12 -21.29 11.22
N THR A 528 -9.05 -20.39 10.87
CA THR A 528 -9.37 -19.25 11.74
C THR A 528 -10.21 -19.62 12.97
N ASN A 529 -10.93 -20.75 12.94
CA ASN A 529 -11.72 -21.27 14.08
C ASN A 529 -11.88 -22.79 14.07
N HIS A 530 -11.39 -23.49 13.05
CA HIS A 530 -11.56 -24.93 12.82
C HIS A 530 -13.02 -25.48 12.92
N GLU A 531 -14.07 -24.68 12.97
CA GLU A 531 -15.46 -25.18 13.04
C GLU A 531 -16.21 -25.07 11.70
N PHE A 532 -15.53 -24.56 10.66
CA PHE A 532 -16.08 -24.34 9.33
C PHE A 532 -15.46 -25.29 8.32
N LEU A 533 -16.33 -25.88 7.50
CA LEU A 533 -16.00 -26.77 6.39
C LEU A 533 -16.25 -26.04 5.08
N LYS A 534 -15.25 -26.03 4.20
CA LYS A 534 -15.37 -25.54 2.82
C LYS A 534 -15.24 -26.70 1.84
N GLU A 535 -15.72 -26.52 0.61
CA GLU A 535 -15.57 -27.47 -0.50
C GLU A 535 -16.28 -28.84 -0.31
N ILE A 536 -17.21 -28.95 0.65
CA ILE A 536 -18.02 -30.16 0.89
C ILE A 536 -19.51 -29.87 0.65
N SER A 537 -20.20 -30.82 0.01
CA SER A 537 -21.64 -30.73 -0.22
C SER A 537 -22.47 -31.09 1.02
N LEU A 538 -23.65 -30.44 1.18
CA LEU A 538 -24.59 -30.77 2.27
C LEU A 538 -25.04 -32.24 2.22
N LEU A 539 -25.21 -32.80 1.02
CA LEU A 539 -25.67 -34.18 0.83
C LEU A 539 -24.65 -35.18 1.38
N GLU A 540 -23.37 -34.90 1.20
CA GLU A 540 -22.29 -35.75 1.70
C GLU A 540 -22.20 -35.71 3.24
N LEU A 541 -22.33 -34.53 3.83
CA LEU A 541 -22.32 -34.37 5.29
C LEU A 541 -23.51 -35.08 5.94
N THR A 542 -24.71 -34.85 5.42
CA THR A 542 -25.94 -35.46 5.95
C THR A 542 -25.91 -36.99 5.80
N GLY A 543 -25.50 -37.51 4.64
CA GLY A 543 -25.33 -38.95 4.42
C GLY A 543 -24.31 -39.59 5.37
N THR A 544 -23.24 -38.87 5.71
CA THR A 544 -22.24 -39.35 6.67
C THR A 544 -22.79 -39.38 8.10
N VAL A 545 -23.56 -38.36 8.50
CA VAL A 545 -24.23 -38.33 9.81
C VAL A 545 -25.20 -39.49 9.93
N ASP A 546 -26.05 -39.71 8.91
CA ASP A 546 -27.01 -40.82 8.91
C ASP A 546 -26.30 -42.18 8.98
N THR A 547 -25.19 -42.34 8.25
CA THR A 547 -24.36 -43.55 8.29
C THR A 547 -23.79 -43.77 9.70
N LEU A 548 -23.28 -42.73 10.34
CA LEU A 548 -22.69 -42.80 11.67
C LEU A 548 -23.72 -43.13 12.75
N VAL A 549 -24.87 -42.47 12.71
CA VAL A 549 -26.01 -42.72 13.61
C VAL A 549 -26.46 -44.17 13.50
N ASN A 550 -26.61 -44.69 12.27
CA ASN A 550 -27.02 -46.07 12.02
C ASN A 550 -25.95 -47.08 12.46
N PHE A 551 -24.67 -46.82 12.14
CA PHE A 551 -23.55 -47.69 12.49
C PHE A 551 -23.38 -47.83 14.00
N LEU A 552 -23.44 -46.72 14.74
CA LEU A 552 -23.28 -46.69 16.20
C LEU A 552 -24.59 -46.97 16.96
N ARG A 553 -25.72 -47.14 16.25
CA ARG A 553 -27.08 -47.30 16.81
C ARG A 553 -27.41 -46.20 17.83
N LEU A 554 -27.07 -44.95 17.49
CA LEU A 554 -27.33 -43.82 18.38
C LEU A 554 -28.84 -43.51 18.40
N PRO A 555 -29.44 -43.28 19.57
CA PRO A 555 -30.80 -42.76 19.64
C PRO A 555 -30.82 -41.37 19.01
N SER A 556 -31.54 -41.21 17.91
CA SER A 556 -31.64 -39.95 17.19
C SER A 556 -33.07 -39.67 16.75
N GLN A 557 -33.42 -38.39 16.69
CA GLN A 557 -34.68 -37.91 16.13
C GLN A 557 -34.37 -36.73 15.19
N PRO A 558 -34.55 -36.91 13.86
CA PRO A 558 -34.34 -35.82 12.92
C PRO A 558 -35.44 -34.76 13.04
N VAL A 559 -35.03 -33.51 12.88
CA VAL A 559 -35.96 -32.38 12.91
C VAL A 559 -36.66 -32.27 11.55
N PRO A 560 -37.99 -32.15 11.51
CA PRO A 560 -38.72 -32.01 10.25
C PRO A 560 -38.23 -30.83 9.42
N ALA A 561 -38.11 -31.03 8.10
CA ALA A 561 -37.71 -29.96 7.18
C ALA A 561 -38.65 -28.74 7.24
N GLU A 562 -39.91 -28.95 7.61
CA GLU A 562 -40.90 -27.88 7.78
C GLU A 562 -40.57 -26.96 8.96
N GLU A 563 -40.14 -27.51 10.09
CA GLU A 563 -39.72 -26.70 11.25
C GLU A 563 -38.46 -25.89 10.93
N ILE A 564 -37.53 -26.48 10.17
CA ILE A 564 -36.33 -25.78 9.68
C ILE A 564 -36.72 -24.65 8.70
N ARG A 565 -37.71 -24.85 7.82
CA ARG A 565 -38.22 -23.80 6.92
C ARG A 565 -38.85 -22.65 7.70
N GLN A 566 -39.78 -22.95 8.62
CA GLN A 566 -40.43 -21.94 9.46
C GLN A 566 -39.41 -21.10 10.24
N TYR A 567 -38.35 -21.74 10.71
CA TYR A 567 -37.26 -21.06 11.41
C TYR A 567 -36.42 -20.13 10.52
N ASN A 568 -36.18 -20.52 9.26
CA ASN A 568 -35.40 -19.73 8.31
C ASN A 568 -36.23 -18.62 7.63
N GLU A 569 -37.55 -18.73 7.61
CA GLU A 569 -38.49 -17.77 7.01
C GLU A 569 -38.98 -16.68 7.99
N GLY A 570 -39.03 -17.00 9.29
CA GLY A 570 -39.23 -16.01 10.36
C GLY A 570 -37.99 -15.15 10.54
#